data_AF-A0A7Y0KQW0-F1
#
_entry.id   AF-A0A7Y0KQW0-F1
#
_cell.length_a   1.000
_cell.length_b   1.000
_cell.length_c   1.000
_cell.angle_alpha   90.00
_cell.angle_beta   90.00
_cell.angle_gamma   90.00
#
_symmetry.space_group_name_H-M   'P 1'
#
loop_
_entity.id
_entity.type
_entity.pdbx_description
1 polymer ?
#
loop_
_entity_poly.entity_id
_entity_poly.type
_entity_poly.pdbx_seq_one_letter_code
_entity_poly.pdbx_strand_id
1 'polypeptide(L)'
;MRHLTIGILGLSRFWQRSRDYLVASIVAYASWLLVDGLAHVYSLVVQSNDAPSNVGTLLFTDLLMPILMVILLWLTREERTRLKP
;
A
#
# COMPACT_ATOMS: atom_id res chain seq x y z
N MET A 1 -16.70 -5.38 -5.53
CA MET A 1 -16.60 -6.39 -4.44
C MET A 1 -15.15 -6.73 -4.03
N ARG A 2 -14.15 -5.86 -4.25
CA ARG A 2 -12.72 -6.14 -3.96
C ARG A 2 -12.15 -5.43 -2.71
N HIS A 3 -12.83 -4.40 -2.21
CA HIS A 3 -12.35 -3.59 -1.07
C HIS A 3 -12.48 -4.27 0.31
N LEU A 4 -13.37 -5.27 0.44
CA LEU A 4 -13.62 -5.97 1.70
C LEU A 4 -12.42 -6.81 2.15
N THR A 5 -11.70 -7.43 1.21
CA THR A 5 -10.54 -8.27 1.51
C THR A 5 -9.41 -7.48 2.15
N ILE A 6 -9.17 -6.26 1.67
CA ILE A 6 -8.14 -5.36 2.21
C ILE A 6 -8.54 -4.89 3.61
N GLY A 7 -9.81 -4.55 3.80
CA GLY A 7 -10.36 -4.22 5.12
C GLY A 7 -10.19 -5.35 6.13
N ILE A 8 -10.47 -6.60 5.75
CA ILE A 8 -10.33 -7.77 6.61
C ILE A 8 -8.85 -8.05 6.94
N LEU A 9 -7.94 -7.90 5.98
CA LEU A 9 -6.48 -8.03 6.22
C LEU A 9 -5.92 -6.92 7.11
N GLY A 10 -6.50 -5.72 7.05
CA GLY A 10 -6.19 -4.61 7.96
C GLY A 10 -6.77 -4.80 9.36
N LEU A 11 -7.98 -5.37 9.47
CA LEU A 11 -8.64 -5.64 10.75
C LEU A 11 -8.01 -6.83 11.49
N SER A 12 -7.60 -7.87 10.76
CA SER A 12 -6.91 -9.04 11.36
C SER A 12 -5.58 -8.66 12.00
N ARG A 13 -4.88 -7.65 11.45
CA ARG A 13 -3.70 -7.02 12.06
C ARG A 13 -3.97 -6.42 13.44
N PHE A 14 -5.17 -5.89 13.68
CA PHE A 14 -5.54 -5.34 15.00
C PHE A 14 -5.63 -6.44 16.07
N TRP A 15 -6.04 -7.65 15.66
CA TRP A 15 -6.27 -8.76 16.59
C TRP A 15 -4.98 -9.55 16.92
N GLN A 16 -4.08 -9.73 15.96
CA GLN A 16 -2.94 -10.63 16.14
C GLN A 16 -1.65 -9.98 16.66
N ARG A 17 -1.57 -8.64 16.71
CA ARG A 17 -0.47 -7.81 17.29
C ARG A 17 0.98 -8.24 16.94
N SER A 18 1.14 -9.12 15.96
CA SER A 18 2.40 -9.77 15.61
C SER A 18 3.08 -9.00 14.49
N ARG A 19 4.40 -8.82 14.60
CA ARG A 19 5.17 -8.03 13.64
C ARG A 19 5.14 -8.65 12.24
N ASP A 20 5.11 -9.97 12.15
CA ASP A 20 5.06 -10.70 10.89
C ASP A 20 3.74 -10.46 10.14
N TYR A 21 2.63 -10.38 10.88
CA TYR A 21 1.33 -9.95 10.33
C TYR A 21 1.36 -8.51 9.85
N LEU A 22 2.05 -7.64 10.58
CA LEU A 22 2.22 -6.23 10.22
C LEU A 22 2.93 -6.08 8.87
N VAL A 23 4.01 -6.83 8.67
CA VAL A 23 4.76 -6.89 7.41
C VAL A 23 3.90 -7.51 6.31
N ALA A 24 3.23 -8.63 6.57
CA ALA A 24 2.36 -9.30 5.60
C ALA A 24 1.22 -8.40 5.10
N SER A 25 0.53 -7.68 6.00
CA SER A 25 -0.53 -6.74 5.63
C SER A 25 0.01 -5.57 4.79
N ILE A 26 1.19 -5.03 5.13
CA ILE A 26 1.82 -3.95 4.35
C ILE A 26 2.22 -4.44 2.97
N VAL A 27 2.81 -5.63 2.86
CA VAL A 27 3.20 -6.23 1.57
C VAL A 27 1.97 -6.48 0.70
N ALA A 28 0.88 -7.01 1.28
CA ALA A 28 -0.36 -7.24 0.55
C ALA A 28 -0.98 -5.92 0.04
N TYR A 29 -1.01 -4.89 0.88
CA TYR A 29 -1.55 -3.58 0.51
C TYR A 29 -0.69 -2.85 -0.52
N ALA A 30 0.64 -2.89 -0.36
CA ALA A 30 1.57 -2.29 -1.31
C ALA A 30 1.50 -2.97 -2.67
N SER A 31 1.43 -4.30 -2.71
CA SER A 31 1.27 -5.06 -3.96
C SER A 31 -0.03 -4.69 -4.68
N TRP A 32 -1.11 -4.49 -3.93
CA TRP A 32 -2.39 -4.06 -4.50
C TRP A 32 -2.29 -2.69 -5.16
N LEU A 33 -1.78 -1.69 -4.43
CA LEU A 33 -1.66 -0.32 -4.93
C LEU A 33 -0.75 -0.24 -6.16
N LEU A 34 0.34 -1.02 -6.18
CA LEU A 34 1.20 -1.09 -7.36
C LEU A 34 0.46 -1.64 -8.58
N VAL A 35 -0.33 -2.70 -8.41
CA VAL A 35 -1.13 -3.27 -9.52
C VAL A 35 -2.19 -2.27 -10.00
N ASP A 36 -2.82 -1.52 -9.11
CA ASP A 36 -3.81 -0.50 -9.47
C ASP A 36 -3.15 0.69 -10.20
N GLY A 37 -2.00 1.16 -9.71
CA GLY A 37 -1.19 2.18 -10.37
C GLY A 37 -0.72 1.76 -11.77
N LEU A 38 -0.28 0.51 -11.92
CA LEU A 38 0.07 -0.08 -13.23
C LEU A 38 -1.14 -0.14 -14.17
N ALA A 39 -2.33 -0.46 -13.67
CA ALA A 39 -3.56 -0.46 -14.47
C ALA A 39 -3.93 0.96 -14.94
N HIS A 40 -3.74 1.97 -14.09
CA HIS A 40 -3.89 3.38 -14.46
C HIS A 40 -2.85 3.81 -15.52
N VAL A 41 -1.56 3.43 -15.37
CA VAL A 41 -0.51 3.68 -16.39
C VAL A 41 -0.88 3.03 -17.72
N TYR A 42 -1.33 1.77 -17.71
CA TYR A 42 -1.77 1.08 -18.92
C TYR A 42 -2.96 1.79 -19.58
N SER A 43 -3.96 2.19 -18.79
CA SER A 43 -5.11 2.96 -19.26
C SER A 43 -4.69 4.29 -19.89
N LEU A 44 -3.71 4.98 -19.29
CA LEU A 44 -3.14 6.23 -19.80
C LEU A 44 -2.42 6.01 -21.15
N VAL A 45 -1.51 5.03 -21.22
CA VAL A 45 -0.66 4.81 -22.41
C VAL A 45 -1.43 4.17 -23.56
N VAL A 46 -2.30 3.19 -23.28
CA VAL A 46 -2.95 2.38 -24.32
C VAL A 46 -4.31 2.91 -24.71
N GLN A 47 -5.06 3.50 -23.77
CA GLN A 47 -6.41 4.02 -24.04
C GLN A 47 -6.43 5.55 -24.18
N SER A 48 -5.28 6.23 -24.01
CA SER A 48 -5.17 7.71 -24.02
C SER A 48 -6.22 8.38 -23.14
N ASN A 49 -6.53 7.73 -22.01
CA ASN A 49 -7.57 8.20 -21.10
C ASN A 49 -6.97 9.21 -20.12
N ASP A 50 -6.91 10.47 -20.55
CA ASP A 50 -6.38 11.59 -19.77
C ASP A 50 -7.39 12.17 -18.77
N ALA A 51 -8.45 11.42 -18.43
CA ALA A 51 -9.41 11.86 -17.44
C ALA A 51 -8.71 12.15 -16.10
N PRO A 52 -9.10 13.21 -15.35
CA PRO A 52 -8.48 13.56 -14.07
C PRO A 52 -8.56 12.44 -13.01
N SER A 53 -9.52 11.52 -13.15
CA SER A 53 -9.65 10.34 -12.31
C SER A 53 -8.67 9.21 -12.64
N ASN A 54 -8.04 9.25 -13.82
CA ASN A 54 -7.11 8.26 -14.35
C ASN A 54 -5.66 8.80 -14.41
N VAL A 55 -5.52 10.10 -14.62
CA VAL A 55 -4.25 10.83 -14.68
C VAL A 55 -4.28 11.93 -13.63
N GLY A 56 -3.54 11.72 -12.54
CA GLY A 56 -3.51 12.67 -11.44
C GLY A 56 -3.42 11.99 -10.09
N THR A 57 -4.17 12.51 -9.12
CA THR A 57 -4.01 12.16 -7.69
C THR A 57 -4.10 10.66 -7.44
N LEU A 58 -5.00 9.92 -8.10
CA LEU A 58 -5.10 8.46 -7.93
C LEU A 58 -3.82 7.72 -8.36
N LEU A 59 -3.32 8.01 -9.57
CA LEU A 59 -2.07 7.45 -10.08
C LEU A 59 -0.90 7.73 -9.13
N PHE A 60 -0.80 8.97 -8.62
CA PHE A 60 0.25 9.35 -7.67
C PHE A 60 0.09 8.65 -6.33
N THR A 61 -1.14 8.54 -5.79
CA THR A 61 -1.36 7.85 -4.52
C THR A 61 -1.06 6.36 -4.64
N ASP A 62 -1.42 5.71 -5.75
CA ASP A 62 -1.16 4.29 -5.98
C ASP A 62 0.34 3.97 -6.03
N LEU A 63 1.16 4.92 -6.50
CA LEU A 63 2.62 4.76 -6.57
C LEU A 63 3.36 5.24 -5.31
N LEU A 64 2.90 6.32 -4.67
CA LEU A 64 3.59 6.94 -3.52
C LEU A 64 3.22 6.29 -2.18
N MET A 65 1.98 5.86 -1.99
CA MET A 65 1.54 5.21 -0.75
C MET A 65 2.30 3.92 -0.40
N PRO A 66 2.63 3.00 -1.35
CA PRO A 66 3.46 1.84 -1.02
C PRO A 66 4.86 2.25 -0.54
N ILE A 67 5.46 3.28 -1.13
CA ILE A 67 6.78 3.81 -0.73
C ILE A 67 6.70 4.37 0.70
N LEU A 68 5.69 5.19 0.99
CA LEU A 68 5.45 5.75 2.32
C LEU A 68 5.29 4.65 3.37
N MET A 69 4.53 3.59 3.07
CA MET A 69 4.36 2.46 3.97
C MET A 69 5.67 1.71 4.27
N VAL A 70 6.51 1.51 3.26
CA VAL A 70 7.84 0.89 3.45
C VAL A 70 8.73 1.77 4.35
N ILE A 71 8.71 3.10 4.14
CA ILE A 71 9.47 4.05 4.97
C ILE A 71 8.99 4.00 6.43
N LEU A 72 7.68 4.06 6.67
CA LEU A 72 7.11 3.99 8.02
C LEU A 72 7.44 2.66 8.72
N LEU A 73 7.40 1.54 7.98
CA LEU A 73 7.77 0.23 8.50
C LEU A 73 9.26 0.18 8.88
N TRP A 74 10.12 0.81 8.08
CA TRP A 74 11.55 0.92 8.37
C TRP A 74 11.83 1.80 9.59
N LEU A 75 11.20 2.97 9.71
CA LEU A 75 11.31 3.82 10.89
C LEU A 75 10.85 3.11 12.17
N THR A 76 9.75 2.33 12.08
CA THR A 76 9.26 1.51 13.20
C THR A 76 10.25 0.39 13.59
N ARG A 77 11.12 -0.06 12.67
CA ARG A 77 12.20 -1.01 12.99
C ARG A 77 13.30 -0.34 13.80
N GLU A 78 13.74 0.84 13.38
CA GLU A 78 14.81 1.61 14.01
C GLU A 78 14.47 2.05 15.44
N GLU A 79 13.24 2.50 15.66
CA GLU A 79 12.76 2.93 16.97
C GLU A 79 12.73 1.75 17.96
N ARG A 80 12.36 0.55 17.50
CA ARG A 80 12.37 -0.65 18.36
C ARG A 80 13.77 -1.19 18.64
N THR A 81 14.73 -1.06 17.71
CA THR A 81 16.13 -1.42 17.99
C THR A 81 16.76 -0.45 18.98
N ARG A 82 16.36 0.82 18.99
CA ARG A 82 16.79 1.82 19.99
C ARG A 82 16.20 1.58 21.38
N LEU A 83 15.01 1.00 21.49
CA LEU A 83 14.30 0.78 22.75
C LEU A 83 14.52 -0.61 23.38
N LYS A 84 15.36 -1.47 22.79
CA LYS A 84 15.78 -2.73 23.44
C LYS A 84 16.90 -2.40 24.45
N PRO A 85 16.72 -2.66 25.76
CA PRO A 85 17.75 -2.47 26.78
C PRO A 85 18.91 -3.47 26.61
#